data_AF-A0A149RX48-F1
#
_entry.id   AF-A0A149RX48-F1
#
_cell.length_a   1.000
_cell.length_b   1.000
_cell.length_c   1.000
_cell.angle_alpha   90.00
_cell.angle_beta   90.00
_cell.angle_gamma   90.00
#
_symmetry.space_group_name_H-M   'P 1'
#
loop_
_entity.id
_entity.type
_entity.pdbx_description
1 polymer ?
#
loop_
_entity_poly.entity_id
_entity_poly.type
_entity_poly.pdbx_seq_one_letter_code
_entity_poly.pdbx_strand_id
1 'polypeptide(L)'
;SERTGPPHIISRLAARRFGFSSPNMAIGQEVQAANNSVKYRIAGVIEDIRLGGIQAALQPLLFFGTKAPIDYVAGIVRYKGATEQTEMASLRKAWEEIVPDVPFSARDVSDILAEDYRSDANHSTLFSIGSIVAVSIACLGLYGLSAFTVTRRMQEISIRKVLGASSKDILKLLVSQFLRPVMLANIIAWPVAWVLMQEWLSKFDQRISLTPIPFVLVTLLALGVATAAIFTQAWRAANRPPAAGLRQIL
;
A
#
# COMPACT_ATOMS: atom_id res chain seq x y z
N SER A 1 0.78 -18.42 -52.24
CA SER A 1 1.15 -17.05 -51.83
C SER A 1 0.79 -16.89 -50.35
N GLU A 2 1.69 -17.28 -49.45
CA GLU A 2 1.48 -17.05 -48.01
C GLU A 2 1.47 -15.54 -47.76
N ARG A 3 0.33 -15.01 -47.34
CA ARG A 3 0.18 -13.60 -46.98
C ARG A 3 0.80 -13.40 -45.60
N THR A 4 2.11 -13.18 -45.55
CA THR A 4 2.76 -12.71 -44.33
C THR A 4 2.26 -11.29 -44.05
N GLY A 5 1.59 -11.10 -42.92
CA GLY A 5 1.11 -9.78 -42.48
C GLY A 5 2.27 -8.82 -42.15
N PRO A 6 1.98 -7.53 -41.88
CA PRO A 6 3.00 -6.54 -41.53
C PRO A 6 3.84 -6.99 -40.33
N PRO A 7 5.07 -6.49 -40.13
CA PRO A 7 5.91 -6.86 -38.99
C PRO A 7 5.24 -6.47 -37.66
N HIS A 8 5.26 -7.39 -36.69
CA HIS A 8 4.66 -7.21 -35.36
C HIS A 8 5.75 -7.09 -34.29
N ILE A 9 5.53 -6.21 -33.32
CA ILE A 9 6.35 -6.13 -32.10
C ILE A 9 5.52 -6.75 -30.98
N ILE A 10 6.11 -7.65 -30.20
CA ILE A 10 5.41 -8.34 -29.11
C ILE A 10 6.06 -8.06 -27.76
N SER A 11 5.31 -8.18 -26.68
CA SER A 11 5.87 -8.12 -25.33
C SER A 11 6.59 -9.42 -24.96
N ARG A 12 7.47 -9.37 -23.95
CA ARG A 12 8.21 -10.54 -23.44
C ARG A 12 7.27 -11.63 -22.93
N LEU A 13 6.18 -11.26 -22.25
CA LEU A 13 5.11 -12.16 -21.82
C LEU A 13 4.41 -12.81 -23.02
N ALA A 14 4.12 -12.05 -24.08
CA ALA A 14 3.55 -12.60 -25.30
C ALA A 14 4.49 -13.63 -25.94
N ALA A 15 5.79 -13.34 -26.04
CA ALA A 15 6.78 -14.28 -26.56
C ALA A 15 6.81 -15.61 -25.77
N ARG A 16 6.75 -15.53 -24.43
CA ARG A 16 6.66 -16.72 -23.56
C ARG A 16 5.36 -17.50 -23.77
N ARG A 17 4.23 -16.81 -23.94
CA ARG A 17 2.92 -17.44 -24.20
C ARG A 17 2.86 -18.14 -25.57
N PHE A 18 3.60 -17.63 -26.56
CA PHE A 18 3.81 -18.30 -27.84
C PHE A 18 4.78 -19.49 -27.76
N GLY A 19 5.38 -19.77 -26.59
CA GLY A 19 6.26 -20.93 -26.37
C GLY A 19 7.74 -20.66 -26.60
N PHE A 20 8.14 -19.42 -26.87
CA PHE A 20 9.57 -19.09 -27.05
C PHE A 20 10.30 -19.04 -25.71
N SER A 21 11.41 -19.77 -25.60
CA SER A 21 12.21 -19.80 -24.36
C SER A 21 13.05 -18.53 -24.15
N SER A 22 13.31 -17.76 -25.21
CA SER A 22 14.02 -16.47 -25.11
C SER A 22 13.46 -15.45 -26.11
N PRO A 23 13.51 -14.14 -25.78
CA PRO A 23 13.05 -13.07 -26.68
C PRO A 23 13.73 -13.10 -28.05
N ASN A 24 15.03 -13.42 -28.10
CA ASN A 24 15.80 -13.41 -29.34
C ASN A 24 15.37 -14.52 -30.31
N MET A 25 14.91 -15.67 -29.80
CA MET A 25 14.41 -16.75 -30.66
C MET A 25 13.05 -16.43 -31.29
N ALA A 26 12.29 -15.51 -30.69
CA ALA A 26 11.02 -15.08 -31.25
C ALA A 26 11.21 -14.15 -32.45
N ILE A 27 12.32 -13.41 -32.53
CA ILE A 27 12.58 -12.45 -33.61
C ILE A 27 12.76 -13.19 -34.93
N GLY A 28 12.02 -12.74 -35.95
CA GLY A 28 12.04 -13.30 -37.30
C GLY A 28 11.12 -14.49 -37.51
N GLN A 29 10.54 -15.06 -36.44
CA GLN A 29 9.60 -16.18 -36.52
C GLN A 29 8.21 -15.72 -36.98
N GLU A 30 7.47 -16.63 -37.60
CA GLU A 30 6.07 -16.44 -37.93
C GLU A 30 5.18 -17.04 -36.84
N VAL A 31 4.25 -16.24 -36.33
CA VAL A 31 3.26 -16.67 -35.35
C VAL A 31 1.86 -16.43 -35.89
N GLN A 32 0.96 -17.33 -35.51
CA GLN A 32 -0.45 -17.26 -35.85
C GLN A 32 -1.25 -17.21 -34.54
N ALA A 33 -2.09 -16.20 -34.39
CA ALA A 33 -3.04 -16.16 -33.28
C ALA A 33 -4.12 -17.21 -33.51
N ALA A 34 -4.58 -17.89 -32.45
CA ALA A 34 -5.51 -19.02 -32.55
C ALA A 34 -6.80 -18.73 -33.35
N ASN A 35 -7.26 -17.47 -33.34
CA ASN A 35 -8.48 -17.02 -34.01
C ASN A 35 -8.22 -16.22 -35.30
N ASN A 36 -6.99 -16.24 -35.83
CA ASN A 36 -6.63 -15.45 -37.01
C ASN A 36 -5.96 -16.33 -38.08
N SER A 37 -6.44 -16.24 -39.32
CA SER A 37 -5.90 -16.97 -40.46
C SER A 37 -4.62 -16.33 -41.03
N VAL A 38 -4.26 -15.15 -40.54
CA VAL A 38 -3.06 -14.42 -40.98
C VAL A 38 -1.88 -14.79 -40.09
N LYS A 39 -0.77 -15.20 -40.72
CA LYS A 39 0.53 -15.36 -40.08
C LYS A 39 1.23 -14.01 -40.02
N TYR A 40 1.84 -13.71 -38.88
CA TYR A 40 2.57 -12.47 -38.66
C TYR A 40 4.01 -12.76 -38.31
N ARG A 41 4.92 -11.98 -38.89
CA ARG A 41 6.35 -12.07 -38.60
C ARG A 41 6.69 -11.17 -37.42
N ILE A 42 7.35 -11.73 -36.41
CA ILE A 42 7.83 -10.97 -35.25
C ILE A 42 9.08 -10.18 -35.66
N ALA A 43 9.01 -8.86 -35.59
CA ALA A 43 10.13 -7.97 -35.89
C ALA A 43 10.94 -7.58 -34.65
N GLY A 44 10.33 -7.68 -33.46
CA GLY A 44 11.01 -7.33 -32.21
C GLY A 44 10.23 -7.76 -30.98
N VAL A 45 10.94 -7.87 -29.87
CA VAL A 45 10.36 -8.13 -28.55
C VAL A 45 10.71 -6.96 -27.63
N ILE A 46 9.70 -6.38 -27.00
CA ILE A 46 9.86 -5.30 -26.02
C ILE A 46 9.64 -5.81 -24.60
N GLU A 47 10.03 -5.00 -23.63
CA GLU A 47 9.69 -5.23 -22.22
C GLU A 47 8.17 -5.19 -22.02
N ASP A 48 7.70 -5.89 -20.99
CA ASP A 48 6.28 -5.93 -20.69
C ASP A 48 5.80 -4.58 -20.15
N ILE A 49 4.79 -4.01 -20.81
CA ILE A 49 4.17 -2.76 -20.40
C ILE A 49 2.83 -3.09 -19.75
N ARG A 50 2.57 -2.47 -18.60
CA ARG A 50 1.28 -2.56 -17.91
C ARG A 50 0.38 -1.42 -18.40
N LEU A 51 -0.74 -1.78 -19.03
CA LEU A 51 -1.71 -0.82 -19.57
C LEU A 51 -2.96 -0.63 -18.69
N GLY A 52 -3.03 -1.27 -17.51
CA GLY A 52 -4.12 -1.11 -16.56
C GLY A 52 -3.61 -0.92 -15.12
N GLY A 53 -4.53 -0.75 -14.16
CA GLY A 53 -4.19 -0.57 -12.74
C GLY A 53 -3.26 -1.66 -12.16
N ILE A 54 -2.67 -1.40 -10.99
CA ILE A 54 -1.68 -2.31 -10.38
C ILE A 54 -2.26 -3.71 -10.11
N GLN A 55 -3.56 -3.80 -9.83
CA GLN A 55 -4.25 -5.07 -9.60
C GLN A 55 -4.57 -5.86 -10.88
N ALA A 56 -4.48 -5.25 -12.07
CA ALA A 56 -4.77 -5.94 -13.32
C ALA A 56 -3.67 -6.97 -13.61
N ALA A 57 -4.03 -8.12 -14.19
CA ALA A 57 -3.03 -9.07 -14.66
C ALA A 57 -2.21 -8.46 -15.80
N LEU A 58 -0.90 -8.72 -15.84
CA LEU A 58 -0.05 -8.32 -16.95
C LEU A 58 -0.55 -9.04 -18.23
N GLN A 59 -0.95 -8.26 -19.23
CA GLN A 59 -1.48 -8.82 -20.48
C GLN A 59 -0.37 -8.94 -21.54
N PRO A 60 -0.38 -10.01 -22.35
CA PRO A 60 0.52 -10.12 -23.48
C PRO A 60 0.16 -9.05 -24.52
N LEU A 61 1.10 -8.16 -24.85
CA LEU A 61 0.87 -7.09 -25.81
C LEU A 61 1.43 -7.43 -27.18
N LEU A 62 0.73 -7.00 -28.20
CA LEU A 62 1.10 -7.12 -29.60
C LEU A 62 0.82 -5.79 -30.30
N PHE A 63 1.86 -5.25 -30.91
CA PHE A 63 1.85 -3.99 -31.64
C PHE A 63 2.00 -4.29 -33.12
N PHE A 64 1.13 -3.71 -33.93
CA PHE A 64 1.16 -3.86 -35.38
C PHE A 64 0.92 -2.52 -36.05
N GLY A 65 1.63 -2.29 -37.15
CA GLY A 65 1.32 -1.19 -38.06
C GLY A 65 0.28 -1.66 -39.08
N THR A 66 -0.74 -0.85 -39.32
CA THR A 66 -1.70 -1.07 -40.41
C THR A 66 -1.76 0.16 -41.31
N LYS A 67 -1.99 -0.08 -42.61
CA LYS A 67 -2.33 0.97 -43.58
C LYS A 67 -3.83 1.02 -43.87
N ALA A 68 -4.59 0.07 -43.32
CA ALA A 68 -6.05 0.07 -43.45
C ALA A 68 -6.63 1.26 -42.67
N PRO A 69 -7.75 1.83 -43.11
CA PRO A 69 -8.49 2.82 -42.33
C PRO A 69 -8.76 2.27 -40.93
N ILE A 70 -8.51 3.08 -39.91
CA ILE A 70 -8.79 2.73 -38.51
C ILE A 70 -9.93 3.61 -38.06
N ASP A 71 -11.08 3.00 -37.75
CA ASP A 71 -12.31 3.73 -37.43
C ASP A 71 -12.31 4.33 -36.01
N TYR A 72 -11.44 3.86 -35.12
CA TYR A 72 -11.33 4.34 -33.74
C TYR A 72 -9.87 4.38 -33.29
N VAL A 73 -9.29 5.59 -33.19
CA VAL A 73 -7.93 5.78 -32.70
C VAL A 73 -7.97 6.73 -31.51
N ALA A 74 -7.47 6.26 -30.37
CA ALA A 74 -6.96 7.14 -29.32
C ALA A 74 -5.50 7.47 -29.67
N GLY A 75 -5.23 8.75 -29.96
CA GLY A 75 -3.87 9.23 -30.19
C GLY A 75 -3.17 9.52 -28.87
N ILE A 76 -1.90 9.13 -28.74
CA ILE A 76 -1.05 9.53 -27.62
C ILE A 76 -0.09 10.59 -28.12
N VAL A 77 -0.12 11.77 -27.49
CA VAL A 77 0.79 12.87 -27.82
C VAL A 77 1.79 13.03 -26.67
N ARG A 78 3.07 13.06 -27.02
CA ARG A 78 4.15 13.36 -26.08
C ARG A 78 4.78 14.69 -26.46
N TYR A 79 4.79 15.63 -25.52
CA TYR A 79 5.39 16.95 -25.67
C TYR A 79 6.56 17.14 -24.68
N LYS A 80 7.39 18.16 -24.91
CA LYS A 80 8.51 18.51 -24.03
C LYS A 80 8.71 20.02 -24.02
N GLY A 81 8.83 20.61 -22.83
CA GLY A 81 9.28 22.00 -22.66
C GLY A 81 8.18 23.06 -22.48
N ALA A 82 6.91 22.69 -22.57
CA ALA A 82 5.78 23.56 -22.24
C ALA A 82 4.94 22.98 -21.11
N THR A 83 4.06 23.82 -20.53
CA THR A 83 3.08 23.37 -19.54
C THR A 83 1.94 22.62 -20.23
N GLU A 84 1.37 21.67 -19.50
CA GLU A 84 0.27 20.83 -19.97
C GLU A 84 -0.92 21.65 -20.51
N GLN A 85 -1.27 22.73 -19.82
CA GLN A 85 -2.37 23.62 -20.22
C GLN A 85 -2.10 24.29 -21.59
N THR A 86 -0.88 24.73 -21.83
CA THR A 86 -0.49 25.37 -23.10
C THR A 86 -0.50 24.38 -24.26
N GLU A 87 -0.05 23.16 -24.01
CA GLU A 87 -0.02 22.09 -25.03
C GLU A 87 -1.42 21.57 -25.33
N MET A 88 -2.26 21.42 -24.30
CA MET A 88 -3.67 21.03 -24.47
C MET A 88 -4.44 22.06 -25.29
N ALA A 89 -4.21 23.35 -25.04
CA ALA A 89 -4.82 24.43 -25.82
C ALA A 89 -4.32 24.42 -27.28
N SER A 90 -3.03 24.16 -27.49
CA SER A 90 -2.44 24.07 -28.84
C SER A 90 -2.99 22.88 -29.63
N LEU A 91 -3.10 21.70 -28.98
CA LEU A 91 -3.69 20.50 -29.56
C LEU A 91 -5.16 20.68 -29.90
N ARG A 92 -5.93 21.31 -29.00
CA ARG A 92 -7.34 21.63 -29.24
C ARG A 92 -7.51 22.49 -30.48
N LYS A 93 -6.73 23.57 -30.58
CA LYS A 93 -6.79 24.48 -31.73
C LYS A 93 -6.45 23.76 -33.04
N ALA A 94 -5.37 22.97 -33.04
CA ALA A 94 -4.98 22.19 -34.21
C ALA A 94 -6.04 21.16 -34.60
N TRP A 95 -6.70 20.52 -33.62
CA TRP A 95 -7.78 19.56 -33.88
C TRP A 95 -9.01 20.21 -34.50
N GLU A 96 -9.46 21.33 -33.94
CA GLU A 96 -10.62 22.08 -34.43
C GLU A 96 -10.39 22.63 -35.85
N GLU A 97 -9.14 22.89 -36.25
CA GLU A 97 -8.77 23.30 -37.61
C GLU A 97 -8.80 22.14 -38.61
N ILE A 98 -8.37 20.93 -38.20
CA ILE A 98 -8.28 19.77 -39.08
C ILE A 98 -9.63 19.03 -39.18
N VAL A 99 -10.36 18.91 -38.07
CA VAL A 99 -11.61 18.14 -37.96
C VAL A 99 -12.67 18.93 -37.15
N PRO A 100 -13.25 19.99 -37.71
CA PRO A 100 -14.20 20.85 -36.99
C PRO A 100 -15.49 20.13 -36.58
N ASP A 101 -15.89 19.10 -37.30
CA ASP A 101 -17.14 18.35 -37.07
C ASP A 101 -17.03 17.34 -35.89
N VAL A 102 -15.84 17.12 -35.33
CA VAL A 102 -15.61 16.16 -34.24
C VAL A 102 -15.14 16.89 -32.98
N PRO A 103 -15.88 16.80 -31.85
CA PRO A 103 -15.48 17.43 -30.60
C PRO A 103 -14.11 16.97 -30.13
N PHE A 104 -13.24 17.92 -29.78
CA PHE A 104 -11.94 17.61 -29.20
C PHE A 104 -12.11 16.93 -27.83
N SER A 105 -11.58 15.71 -27.72
CA SER A 105 -11.55 14.93 -26.48
C SER A 105 -10.13 14.49 -26.22
N ALA A 106 -9.47 15.13 -25.26
CA ALA A 106 -8.17 14.75 -24.76
C ALA A 106 -8.22 14.70 -23.24
N ARG A 107 -7.47 13.75 -22.68
CA ARG A 107 -7.32 13.57 -21.24
C ARG A 107 -5.85 13.47 -20.91
N ASP A 108 -5.47 14.03 -19.76
CA ASP A 108 -4.11 13.86 -19.29
C ASP A 108 -3.86 12.43 -18.84
N VAL A 109 -2.61 12.00 -18.98
CA VAL A 109 -2.21 10.66 -18.55
C VAL A 109 -2.31 10.55 -17.03
N SER A 110 -2.03 11.62 -16.28
CA SER A 110 -2.12 11.63 -14.82
C SER A 110 -3.56 11.45 -14.35
N ASP A 111 -4.53 12.07 -15.03
CA ASP A 111 -5.96 11.93 -14.70
C ASP A 111 -6.47 10.51 -15.00
N ILE A 112 -6.03 9.92 -16.12
CA ILE A 112 -6.36 8.54 -16.47
C ILE A 112 -5.82 7.59 -15.40
N LEU A 113 -4.55 7.76 -15.01
CA LEU A 113 -3.94 6.97 -13.95
C LEU A 113 -4.63 7.22 -12.59
N ALA A 114 -4.95 8.46 -12.26
CA ALA A 114 -5.56 8.81 -10.98
C ALA A 114 -6.89 8.08 -10.76
N GLU A 115 -7.71 7.90 -11.80
CA GLU A 115 -8.96 7.14 -11.71
C GLU A 115 -8.70 5.65 -11.42
N ASP A 116 -7.71 5.04 -12.10
CA ASP A 116 -7.29 3.66 -11.83
C ASP A 116 -6.76 3.48 -10.39
N TYR A 117 -6.14 4.51 -9.81
CA TYR A 117 -5.59 4.50 -8.46
C TYR A 117 -6.56 4.94 -7.35
N ARG A 118 -7.69 5.54 -7.72
CA ARG A 118 -8.60 6.20 -6.77
C ARG A 118 -9.21 5.23 -5.76
N SER A 119 -9.57 4.03 -6.22
CA SER A 119 -10.10 2.96 -5.36
C SER A 119 -9.09 2.54 -4.29
N ASP A 120 -7.83 2.35 -4.68
CA ASP A 120 -6.74 1.97 -3.78
C ASP A 120 -6.43 3.09 -2.77
N ALA A 121 -6.44 4.35 -3.22
CA ALA A 121 -6.24 5.51 -2.36
C ALA A 121 -7.36 5.65 -1.31
N ASN A 122 -8.61 5.40 -1.69
CA ASN A 122 -9.75 5.43 -0.78
C ASN A 122 -9.64 4.33 0.29
N HIS A 123 -9.32 3.10 -0.10
CA HIS A 123 -9.11 2.01 0.86
C HIS A 123 -7.98 2.33 1.84
N SER A 124 -6.84 2.83 1.35
CA SER A 124 -5.72 3.24 2.21
C SER A 124 -6.14 4.31 3.22
N THR A 125 -6.95 5.27 2.79
CA THR A 125 -7.45 6.35 3.66
C THR A 125 -8.38 5.80 4.74
N LEU A 126 -9.33 4.93 4.38
CA LEU A 126 -10.24 4.30 5.34
C LEU A 126 -9.50 3.43 6.36
N PHE A 127 -8.54 2.62 5.92
CA PHE A 127 -7.71 1.82 6.83
C PHE A 127 -6.84 2.69 7.73
N SER A 128 -6.31 3.80 7.23
CA SER A 128 -5.51 4.74 8.02
C SER A 128 -6.34 5.39 9.13
N ILE A 129 -7.52 5.91 8.79
CA ILE A 129 -8.44 6.50 9.77
C ILE A 129 -8.88 5.44 10.79
N GLY A 130 -9.30 4.27 10.32
CA GLY A 130 -9.70 3.16 11.19
C GLY A 130 -8.58 2.73 12.15
N SER A 131 -7.34 2.68 11.66
CA SER A 131 -6.16 2.35 12.48
C SER A 131 -5.91 3.41 13.55
N ILE A 132 -5.99 4.70 13.22
CA ILE A 132 -5.81 5.80 14.19
C ILE A 132 -6.87 5.72 15.29
N VAL A 133 -8.13 5.48 14.91
CA VAL A 133 -9.23 5.32 15.87
C VAL A 133 -9.03 4.09 16.75
N ALA A 134 -8.69 2.94 16.17
CA ALA A 134 -8.44 1.71 16.90
C ALA A 134 -7.29 1.85 17.90
N VAL A 135 -6.18 2.47 17.49
CA VAL A 135 -5.03 2.75 18.37
C VAL A 135 -5.43 3.70 19.50
N SER A 136 -6.22 4.73 19.22
CA SER A 136 -6.71 5.66 20.23
C SER A 136 -7.57 4.95 21.28
N ILE A 137 -8.49 4.09 20.85
CA ILE A 137 -9.33 3.27 21.75
C ILE A 137 -8.47 2.29 22.56
N ALA A 138 -7.49 1.64 21.94
CA ALA A 138 -6.56 0.74 22.63
C ALA A 138 -5.74 1.47 23.71
N CYS A 139 -5.29 2.70 23.42
CA CYS A 139 -4.57 3.53 24.39
C CYS A 139 -5.47 3.94 25.57
N LEU A 140 -6.73 4.31 25.31
CA LEU A 140 -7.71 4.60 26.36
C LEU A 140 -8.01 3.37 27.22
N GLY A 141 -8.14 2.19 26.60
CA GLY A 141 -8.32 0.92 27.29
C GLY A 141 -7.14 0.58 28.20
N LEU A 142 -5.91 0.70 27.68
CA LEU A 142 -4.69 0.49 28.46
C LEU A 142 -4.59 1.50 29.61
N TYR A 143 -4.91 2.77 29.35
CA TYR A 143 -4.95 3.82 30.36
C TYR A 143 -5.93 3.47 31.49
N GLY A 144 -7.17 3.10 31.14
CA GLY A 144 -8.21 2.70 32.10
C GLY A 144 -7.82 1.47 32.93
N LEU A 145 -7.29 0.44 32.27
CA LEU A 145 -6.82 -0.77 32.95
C LEU A 145 -5.65 -0.46 33.92
N SER A 146 -4.75 0.44 33.53
CA SER A 146 -3.65 0.86 34.38
C SER A 146 -4.13 1.62 35.62
N ALA A 147 -5.05 2.57 35.44
CA ALA A 147 -5.61 3.35 36.53
C ALA A 147 -6.38 2.46 37.54
N PHE A 148 -7.17 1.51 37.03
CA PHE A 148 -7.87 0.54 37.86
C PHE A 148 -6.91 -0.35 38.67
N THR A 149 -5.84 -0.84 38.03
CA THR A 149 -4.84 -1.71 38.67
C THR A 149 -4.05 -0.96 39.75
N VAL A 150 -3.63 0.28 39.48
CA VAL A 150 -2.95 1.15 40.46
C VAL A 150 -3.86 1.39 41.67
N THR A 151 -5.16 1.63 41.44
CA THR A 151 -6.12 1.90 42.52
C THR A 151 -6.32 0.67 43.39
N ARG A 152 -6.50 -0.52 42.81
CA ARG A 152 -6.62 -1.78 43.57
C ARG A 152 -5.39 -2.12 44.39
N ARG A 153 -4.19 -1.80 43.89
CA ARG A 153 -2.91 -2.09 44.57
C ARG A 153 -2.37 -0.91 45.38
N MET A 154 -3.14 0.18 45.50
CA MET A 154 -2.70 1.40 46.18
C MET A 154 -2.36 1.13 47.65
N GLN A 155 -3.06 0.20 48.31
CA GLN A 155 -2.76 -0.19 49.70
C GLN A 155 -1.39 -0.87 49.83
N GLU A 156 -1.09 -1.88 48.99
CA GLU A 156 0.21 -2.56 48.99
C GLU A 156 1.36 -1.59 48.65
N ILE A 157 1.12 -0.69 47.68
CA ILE A 157 2.10 0.30 47.23
C ILE A 157 2.37 1.34 48.32
N SER A 158 1.33 1.81 49.01
CA SER A 158 1.45 2.79 50.09
C SER A 158 2.19 2.22 51.30
N ILE A 159 1.89 0.97 51.69
CA ILE A 159 2.61 0.27 52.77
C ILE A 159 4.08 0.10 52.42
N ARG A 160 4.41 -0.37 51.20
CA ARG A 160 5.81 -0.49 50.75
C ARG A 160 6.54 0.85 50.72
N LYS A 161 5.88 1.93 50.31
CA LYS A 161 6.48 3.27 50.26
C LYS A 161 6.80 3.81 51.65
N VAL A 162 5.92 3.56 52.64
CA VAL A 162 6.19 3.90 54.06
C VAL A 162 7.33 3.06 54.63
N LEU A 163 7.47 1.82 54.19
CA LEU A 163 8.59 0.92 54.53
C LEU A 163 9.90 1.25 53.77
N GLY A 164 9.96 2.36 53.01
CA GLY A 164 11.17 2.81 52.34
C GLY A 164 11.42 2.27 50.93
N ALA A 165 10.44 1.61 50.30
CA ALA A 165 10.57 1.14 48.92
C ALA A 165 10.77 2.32 47.95
N SER A 166 11.71 2.17 47.02
CA SER A 166 12.01 3.22 46.06
C SER A 166 10.93 3.33 44.99
N SER A 167 10.72 4.55 44.47
CA SER A 167 9.80 4.79 43.35
C SER A 167 10.14 3.97 42.09
N LYS A 168 11.40 3.49 41.96
CA LYS A 168 11.84 2.66 40.82
C LYS A 168 11.25 1.25 40.88
N ASP A 169 11.08 0.67 42.07
CA ASP A 169 10.55 -0.68 42.23
C ASP A 169 9.05 -0.75 41.90
N ILE A 170 8.32 0.29 42.28
CA ILE A 170 6.91 0.46 41.94
C ILE A 170 6.74 0.64 40.43
N LEU A 171 7.59 1.46 39.80
CA LEU A 171 7.59 1.66 38.34
C LEU A 171 7.90 0.35 37.60
N LYS A 172 8.91 -0.41 38.02
CA LYS A 172 9.27 -1.70 37.40
C LYS A 172 8.14 -2.72 37.49
N LEU A 173 7.46 -2.79 38.63
CA LEU A 173 6.32 -3.68 38.83
C LEU A 173 5.17 -3.34 37.85
N LEU A 174 4.83 -2.05 37.75
CA LEU A 174 3.78 -1.56 36.85
C LEU A 174 4.15 -1.83 35.39
N VAL A 175 5.34 -1.40 34.95
CA VAL A 175 5.81 -1.58 33.57
C VAL A 175 5.80 -3.06 33.18
N SER A 176 6.34 -3.96 34.03
CA SER A 176 6.37 -5.39 33.72
C SER A 176 4.98 -6.03 33.61
N GLN A 177 3.98 -5.55 34.35
CA GLN A 177 2.63 -6.11 34.30
C GLN A 177 1.88 -5.74 33.02
N PHE A 178 2.17 -4.58 32.44
CA PHE A 178 1.53 -4.13 31.20
C PHE A 178 2.33 -4.51 29.94
N LEU A 179 3.67 -4.58 30.02
CA LEU A 179 4.48 -5.02 28.88
C LEU A 179 4.26 -6.49 28.51
N ARG A 180 4.02 -7.38 29.50
CA ARG A 180 3.76 -8.80 29.25
C ARG A 180 2.57 -9.05 28.33
N PRO A 181 1.36 -8.53 28.60
CA PRO A 181 0.22 -8.72 27.70
C PRO A 181 0.41 -8.01 26.36
N VAL A 182 1.09 -6.85 26.31
CA VAL A 182 1.41 -6.18 25.03
C VAL A 182 2.35 -7.03 24.18
N MET A 183 3.37 -7.65 24.77
CA MET A 183 4.26 -8.59 24.07
C MET A 183 3.49 -9.83 23.59
N LEU A 184 2.64 -10.40 24.44
CA LEU A 184 1.84 -11.57 24.07
C LEU A 184 0.90 -11.26 22.89
N ALA A 185 0.27 -10.08 22.91
CA ALA A 185 -0.57 -9.61 21.83
C ALA A 185 0.22 -9.44 20.52
N ASN A 186 1.45 -8.89 20.58
CA ASN A 186 2.31 -8.76 19.40
C ASN A 186 2.69 -10.12 18.81
N ILE A 187 3.03 -11.11 19.65
CA ILE A 187 3.39 -12.47 19.21
C ILE A 187 2.23 -13.12 18.43
N ILE A 188 0.99 -12.86 18.83
CA ILE A 188 -0.19 -13.39 18.12
C ILE A 188 -0.53 -12.54 16.89
N ALA A 189 -0.39 -11.21 16.99
CA ALA A 189 -0.71 -10.29 15.91
C ALA A 189 0.22 -10.46 14.70
N TRP A 190 1.50 -10.78 14.92
CA TRP A 190 2.49 -10.92 13.85
C TRP A 190 2.13 -12.02 12.83
N PRO A 191 1.90 -13.29 13.22
CA PRO A 191 1.48 -14.34 12.29
C PRO A 191 0.18 -14.01 11.55
N VAL A 192 -0.81 -13.47 12.28
CA VAL A 192 -2.11 -13.13 11.70
C VAL A 192 -1.96 -12.04 10.63
N ALA A 193 -1.24 -10.96 10.95
CA ALA A 193 -0.98 -9.88 10.01
C ALA A 193 -0.10 -10.36 8.83
N TRP A 194 0.84 -11.27 9.06
CA TRP A 194 1.67 -11.85 8.01
C TRP A 194 0.82 -12.63 6.99
N VAL A 195 -0.05 -13.52 7.45
CA VAL A 195 -0.92 -14.32 6.57
C VAL A 195 -1.85 -13.41 5.77
N LEU A 196 -2.52 -12.45 6.43
CA LEU A 196 -3.42 -11.52 5.76
C LEU A 196 -2.70 -10.66 4.71
N MET A 197 -1.50 -10.15 5.02
CA MET A 197 -0.72 -9.39 4.05
C MET A 197 -0.22 -10.25 2.90
N GLN A 198 0.14 -11.51 3.16
CA GLN A 198 0.57 -12.44 2.12
C GLN A 198 -0.57 -12.77 1.15
N GLU A 199 -1.77 -13.03 1.67
CA GLU A 199 -2.97 -13.22 0.84
C GLU A 199 -3.31 -11.97 0.04
N TRP A 200 -3.21 -10.79 0.66
CA TRP A 200 -3.45 -9.52 -0.03
C TRP A 200 -2.41 -9.27 -1.14
N LEU A 201 -1.11 -9.42 -0.84
CA LEU A 201 0.00 -9.27 -1.79
C LEU A 201 -0.03 -10.31 -2.92
N SER A 202 -0.67 -11.47 -2.70
CA SER A 202 -0.82 -12.50 -3.74
C SER A 202 -1.70 -12.06 -4.91
N LYS A 203 -2.59 -11.08 -4.68
CA LYS A 203 -3.43 -10.47 -5.72
C LYS A 203 -2.66 -9.55 -6.67
N PHE A 204 -1.39 -9.27 -6.36
CA PHE A 204 -0.56 -8.40 -7.17
C PHE A 204 0.48 -9.22 -7.94
N ASP A 205 0.51 -9.06 -9.26
CA ASP A 205 1.51 -9.70 -10.14
C ASP A 205 2.94 -9.29 -9.79
N GLN A 206 3.13 -8.03 -9.39
CA GLN A 206 4.41 -7.48 -8.96
C GLN A 206 4.29 -7.05 -7.49
N ARG A 207 4.56 -8.00 -6.60
CA ARG A 207 4.50 -7.80 -5.15
C ARG A 207 5.85 -7.39 -4.57
N ILE A 208 5.82 -6.52 -3.58
CA ILE A 208 6.99 -6.30 -2.72
C ILE A 208 7.22 -7.54 -1.86
N SER A 209 8.48 -7.85 -1.57
CA SER A 209 8.81 -8.91 -0.61
C SER A 209 8.41 -8.46 0.79
N LEU A 210 7.60 -9.27 1.49
CA LEU A 210 7.30 -9.06 2.90
C LEU A 210 8.60 -9.13 3.70
N THR A 211 8.93 -8.04 4.37
CA THR A 211 10.08 -7.98 5.27
C THR A 211 9.60 -7.95 6.73
N PRO A 212 10.38 -8.47 7.69
CA PRO A 212 10.04 -8.39 9.11
C PRO A 212 10.14 -6.96 9.70
N ILE A 213 10.80 -6.04 8.97
CA ILE A 213 11.09 -4.67 9.43
C ILE A 213 9.85 -3.92 9.92
N PRO A 214 8.74 -3.82 9.15
CA PRO A 214 7.54 -3.13 9.60
C PRO A 214 6.94 -3.71 10.88
N PHE A 215 6.99 -5.03 11.05
CA PHE A 215 6.49 -5.69 12.27
C PHE A 215 7.30 -5.31 13.50
N VAL A 216 8.63 -5.32 13.38
CA VAL A 216 9.54 -4.88 14.45
C VAL A 216 9.29 -3.42 14.80
N LEU A 217 9.17 -2.54 13.79
CA LEU A 217 8.89 -1.12 14.01
C LEU A 217 7.55 -0.90 14.73
N VAL A 218 6.49 -1.60 14.32
CA VAL A 218 5.17 -1.49 14.95
C VAL A 218 5.20 -2.00 16.39
N THR A 219 5.90 -3.10 16.67
CA THR A 219 6.06 -3.60 18.04
C THR A 219 6.84 -2.63 18.91
N LEU A 220 7.93 -2.05 18.40
CA LEU A 220 8.69 -1.03 19.13
C LEU A 220 7.83 0.21 19.42
N LEU A 221 7.04 0.65 18.44
CA LEU A 221 6.14 1.79 18.60
C LEU A 221 5.05 1.49 19.62
N ALA A 222 4.41 0.31 19.56
CA ALA A 222 3.41 -0.13 20.52
C ALA A 222 3.96 -0.22 21.95
N LEU A 223 5.17 -0.78 22.11
CA LEU A 223 5.87 -0.80 23.41
C LEU A 223 6.20 0.61 23.90
N GLY A 224 6.64 1.49 23.01
CA GLY A 224 6.92 2.90 23.32
C GLY A 224 5.68 3.63 23.84
N VAL A 225 4.55 3.50 23.14
CA VAL A 225 3.26 4.09 23.53
C VAL A 225 2.78 3.53 24.87
N ALA A 226 2.83 2.20 25.04
CA ALA A 226 2.45 1.57 26.30
C ALA A 226 3.33 2.06 27.47
N THR A 227 4.64 2.12 27.28
CA THR A 227 5.60 2.59 28.29
C THR A 227 5.35 4.06 28.63
N ALA A 228 5.11 4.92 27.65
CA ALA A 228 4.79 6.33 27.86
C ALA A 228 3.49 6.52 28.66
N ALA A 229 2.44 5.75 28.34
CA ALA A 229 1.17 5.78 29.07
C ALA A 229 1.33 5.35 30.53
N ILE A 230 2.14 4.32 30.81
CA ILE A 230 2.40 3.85 32.17
C ILE A 230 3.29 4.85 32.93
N PHE A 231 4.32 5.38 32.27
CA PHE A 231 5.25 6.34 32.87
C PHE A 231 4.52 7.60 33.33
N THR A 232 3.64 8.16 32.50
CA THR A 232 2.83 9.32 32.86
C THR A 232 1.92 9.05 34.07
N GLN A 233 1.33 7.85 34.17
CA GLN A 233 0.52 7.45 35.32
C GLN A 233 1.33 7.24 36.59
N ALA A 234 2.43 6.50 36.51
CA ALA A 234 3.29 6.22 37.65
C ALA A 234 3.92 7.51 38.21
N TRP A 235 4.33 8.43 37.33
CA TRP A 235 4.84 9.74 37.73
C TRP A 235 3.76 10.59 38.40
N ARG A 236 2.55 10.65 37.83
CA ARG A 236 1.40 11.33 38.45
C ARG A 236 1.01 10.73 39.81
N ALA A 237 1.03 9.40 39.96
CA ALA A 237 0.73 8.72 41.21
C ALA A 237 1.83 8.95 42.27
N ALA A 238 3.10 9.00 41.86
CA ALA A 238 4.22 9.22 42.78
C ALA A 238 4.29 10.64 43.34
N ASN A 239 3.89 11.64 42.56
CA ASN A 239 3.92 13.07 42.91
C ASN A 239 2.64 13.58 43.59
N ARG A 240 1.60 12.75 43.77
CA ARG A 240 0.44 13.14 44.57
C ARG A 240 0.80 13.14 46.07
N PRO A 241 0.51 14.22 46.81
CA PRO A 241 0.82 14.29 48.23
C PRO A 241 0.10 13.18 49.02
N PRO A 242 0.77 12.50 49.98
CA PRO A 242 0.24 11.32 50.68
C PRO A 242 -1.11 11.55 51.38
N ALA A 243 -1.37 12.78 51.81
CA ALA A 243 -2.58 13.18 52.54
C ALA A 243 -3.87 13.01 51.72
N ALA A 244 -3.80 12.95 50.38
CA ALA A 244 -4.97 12.73 49.53
C ALA A 244 -5.46 11.28 49.54
N GLY A 245 -4.59 10.29 49.79
CA GLY A 245 -4.97 8.87 49.78
C GLY A 245 -5.76 8.43 51.01
N LEU A 246 -5.52 9.07 52.16
CA LEU A 246 -6.24 8.80 53.41
C LEU A 246 -7.61 9.47 53.47
N ARG A 247 -7.79 10.63 52.82
CA ARG A 247 -9.05 11.39 52.83
C ARG A 247 -10.12 10.82 51.89
N GLN A 248 -9.79 9.85 51.04
CA GLN A 248 -10.76 9.15 50.19
C GLN A 248 -11.37 7.92 50.89
N ILE A 249 -10.93 7.61 52.11
CA ILE A 249 -11.34 6.44 52.91
C ILE A 249 -12.15 6.86 54.15
N LEU A 250 -12.12 8.14 54.55
CA LEU A 250 -13.00 8.77 55.55
C LEU A 250 -14.14 9.50 54.84
#